data_AF-A0A975MBD9-F1
#
_entry.id   AF-A0A975MBD9-F1
#
_cell.length_a   1.000
_cell.length_b   1.000
_cell.length_c   1.000
_cell.angle_alpha   90.00
_cell.angle_beta   90.00
_cell.angle_gamma   90.00
#
_symmetry.space_group_name_H-M   'P 1'
#
loop_
_entity.id
_entity.type
_entity.pdbx_description
1 polymer ?
#
loop_
_entity_poly.entity_id
_entity_poly.type
_entity_poly.pdbx_seq_one_letter_code
_entity_poly.pdbx_strand_id
1 'polypeptide(L)' 'MPVDPFSAHEALDRASLLSDMWDRSITEHSFVNDNPTLKAEAERIGEAIGAFYQMVGQQQPLD' A
#
# COMPACT_ATOMS: atom_id res chain seq x y z
N MET A 1 20.42 -12.78 -4.55
CA MET A 1 21.16 -11.94 -3.59
C MET A 1 20.22 -11.65 -2.44
N PRO A 2 20.66 -11.70 -1.17
CA PRO A 2 19.85 -11.18 -0.09
C PRO A 2 19.50 -9.73 -0.40
N VAL A 3 18.23 -9.35 -0.20
CA VAL A 3 17.79 -7.96 -0.34
C VAL A 3 18.56 -7.16 0.71
N ASP A 4 19.33 -6.16 0.29
CA ASP A 4 20.04 -5.34 1.25
C ASP A 4 19.04 -4.51 2.08
N PRO A 5 19.35 -4.21 3.36
CA PRO A 5 18.43 -3.51 4.23
C PRO A 5 17.94 -2.15 3.70
N PHE A 6 18.77 -1.46 2.90
CA PHE A 6 18.41 -0.18 2.31
C PHE A 6 17.36 -0.36 1.21
N SER A 7 17.53 -1.31 0.29
CA SER A 7 16.51 -1.62 -0.73
C SER A 7 15.16 -2.02 -0.12
N ALA A 8 15.17 -2.78 0.98
CA ALA A 8 13.94 -3.13 1.70
C ALA A 8 13.28 -1.90 2.33
N HIS A 9 14.07 -1.00 2.93
CA HIS A 9 13.58 0.27 3.48
C HIS A 9 12.96 1.15 2.38
N GLU A 10 13.60 1.29 1.23
CA GLU A 10 13.03 2.05 0.11
C GLU A 10 11.71 1.45 -0.39
N ALA A 11 11.60 0.12 -0.48
CA ALA A 11 10.35 -0.53 -0.89
C ALA A 11 9.22 -0.28 0.12
N LEU A 12 9.51 -0.34 1.43
CA LEU A 12 8.54 0.00 2.49
C LEU A 12 8.11 1.48 2.42
N ASP A 13 9.07 2.39 2.23
CA ASP A 13 8.80 3.82 2.11
C ASP A 13 7.88 4.13 0.92
N ARG A 14 8.16 3.54 -0.26
CA ARG A 14 7.31 3.72 -1.45
C ARG A 14 5.92 3.12 -1.27
N ALA A 15 5.81 1.95 -0.65
CA ALA A 15 4.51 1.33 -0.36
C ALA A 15 3.69 2.17 0.63
N SER A 16 4.32 2.72 1.66
CA SER A 16 3.69 3.63 2.62
C SER A 16 3.20 4.92 1.95
N LEU A 17 4.03 5.52 1.09
CA LEU A 17 3.66 6.73 0.34
C LEU A 17 2.47 6.47 -0.59
N LEU A 18 2.48 5.35 -1.32
CA LEU A 18 1.37 4.97 -2.19
C LEU A 18 0.09 4.74 -1.38
N SER A 19 0.18 4.12 -0.21
CA SER A 19 -0.97 3.90 0.66
C SER A 19 -1.61 5.22 1.11
N ASP A 20 -0.81 6.19 1.59
CA ASP A 20 -1.32 7.50 2.02
C ASP A 20 -1.94 8.28 0.85
N MET A 21 -1.26 8.30 -0.30
CA MET A 21 -1.77 8.99 -1.49
C MET A 21 -3.05 8.37 -2.02
N TRP A 22 -3.15 7.03 -2.04
CA TRP A 22 -4.32 6.31 -2.51
C TRP A 22 -5.53 6.60 -1.63
N ASP A 23 -5.35 6.52 -0.31
CA ASP A 23 -6.44 6.76 0.64
C ASP A 23 -7.01 8.17 0.49
N ARG A 24 -6.13 9.18 0.53
CA ARG A 24 -6.51 10.60 0.47
C ARG A 24 -7.06 11.05 -0.88
N SER A 25 -6.60 10.44 -1.98
CA SER A 25 -6.93 10.91 -3.33
C SER A 25 -8.06 10.11 -3.98
N ILE A 26 -8.19 8.83 -3.63
CA ILE A 26 -9.12 7.90 -4.28
C ILE A 26 -10.20 7.43 -3.30
N THR A 27 -9.82 6.85 -2.17
CA THR A 27 -10.78 6.30 -1.19
C THR A 27 -11.68 7.38 -0.62
N GLU A 28 -11.15 8.58 -0.36
CA GLU A 28 -11.92 9.71 0.17
C GLU A 28 -12.70 10.49 -0.92
N HIS A 29 -12.50 10.19 -2.21
CA HIS A 29 -13.12 10.95 -3.30
C HIS A 29 -14.63 10.70 -3.39
N SER A 30 -15.44 11.78 -3.44
CA SER A 30 -16.92 11.68 -3.45
C SER A 30 -17.47 10.82 -4.59
N PHE A 31 -17.00 11.04 -5.83
CA PHE A 31 -17.40 10.21 -6.99
C PHE A 31 -17.12 8.72 -6.82
N VAL A 32 -16.02 8.35 -6.13
CA VAL A 32 -15.68 6.95 -5.84
C VAL A 32 -16.60 6.42 -4.75
N ASN A 33 -16.80 7.19 -3.67
CA ASN A 33 -17.65 6.80 -2.54
C ASN A 33 -19.14 6.66 -2.89
N ASP A 34 -19.65 7.48 -3.81
CA ASP A 34 -21.05 7.45 -4.26
C ASP A 34 -21.34 6.27 -5.22
N ASN A 35 -20.31 5.57 -5.69
CA ASN A 35 -20.44 4.41 -6.56
C ASN A 35 -19.97 3.13 -5.84
N PRO A 36 -20.88 2.20 -5.48
CA PRO A 36 -20.53 1.00 -4.72
C PRO A 36 -19.46 0.11 -5.37
N THR A 37 -19.46 0.02 -6.71
CA THR A 37 -18.48 -0.80 -7.44
C THR A 37 -17.10 -0.15 -7.39
N LEU A 38 -17.02 1.17 -7.58
CA LEU A 38 -15.74 1.88 -7.52
C LEU A 38 -15.19 1.90 -6.10
N LYS A 39 -16.04 2.10 -5.10
CA LYS A 39 -15.67 2.03 -3.70
C LYS A 39 -15.07 0.67 -3.34
N ALA A 40 -15.75 -0.42 -3.68
CA ALA A 40 -15.26 -1.76 -3.39
C ALA A 40 -13.90 -2.04 -4.06
N GLU A 41 -13.70 -1.56 -5.30
CA GLU A 41 -12.42 -1.71 -5.98
C GLU A 41 -11.31 -0.83 -5.36
N ALA A 42 -11.62 0.39 -4.94
CA ALA A 42 -10.68 1.27 -4.25
C ALA A 42 -10.21 0.68 -2.92
N GLU A 43 -11.14 0.12 -2.13
CA GLU A 43 -10.85 -0.59 -0.88
C GLU A 43 -9.96 -1.81 -1.13
N ARG A 44 -10.31 -2.64 -2.13
CA ARG A 44 -9.51 -3.82 -2.51
C ARG A 44 -8.08 -3.45 -2.92
N ILE A 45 -7.90 -2.36 -3.65
CA ILE A 45 -6.56 -1.88 -4.05
C ILE A 45 -5.79 -1.38 -2.81
N GLY A 46 -6.44 -0.64 -1.91
CA GLY A 46 -5.83 -0.22 -0.64
C GLY A 46 -5.33 -1.40 0.19
N GLU A 47 -6.16 -2.44 0.33
CA GLU A 47 -5.77 -3.70 0.99
C GLU A 47 -4.57 -4.37 0.30
N ALA A 48 -4.53 -4.37 -1.03
CA ALA A 48 -3.41 -4.94 -1.79
C ALA A 48 -2.09 -4.17 -1.57
N ILE A 49 -2.14 -2.83 -1.46
CA ILE A 49 -0.98 -2.01 -1.13
C ILE A 49 -0.49 -2.33 0.29
N GLY A 50 -1.40 -2.42 1.26
CA GLY A 50 -1.08 -2.79 2.63
C GLY A 50 -0.48 -4.19 2.74
N ALA A 51 -1.03 -5.16 2.00
CA ALA A 51 -0.49 -6.53 1.95
C ALA A 51 0.94 -6.54 1.37
N PHE A 52 1.19 -5.77 0.30
CA PHE A 52 2.54 -5.62 -0.26
C PHE A 52 3.53 -5.05 0.77
N TYR A 53 3.15 -4.00 1.51
CA TYR A 53 3.97 -3.43 2.59
C TYR A 53 4.35 -4.50 3.63
N GLN A 54 3.37 -5.28 4.11
CA GLN A 54 3.61 -6.34 5.09
C GLN A 54 4.53 -7.44 4.54
N MET A 55 4.35 -7.83 3.28
CA MET A 55 5.22 -8.82 2.63
C MET A 55 6.67 -8.35 2.60
N VAL A 56 6.94 -7.08 2.29
CA VAL A 56 8.29 -6.51 2.32
C VAL A 56 8.85 -6.51 3.75
N GLY A 57 8.04 -6.12 4.74
CA GLY A 57 8.45 -6.10 6.15
C GLY A 57 8.83 -7.48 6.69
N GLN A 58 8.16 -8.54 6.23
CA GLN A 58 8.47 -9.93 6.61
C GLN A 58 9.76 -10.47 5.99
N GLN A 59 10.35 -9.80 5.00
CA GLN A 59 11.65 -10.18 4.43
C GLN A 59 12.83 -9.55 5.18
N GLN A 60 12.59 -8.63 6.12
CA GLN A 60 13.67 -8.07 6.93
C GLN A 60 14.12 -9.09 7.98
N PRO A 61 15.43 -9.33 8.13
CA PRO A 61 15.92 -10.19 9.19
C PRO A 61 15.51 -9.63 10.56
N LEU A 62 15.07 -10.51 11.45
CA LEU A 62 14.93 -10.20 12.88
C LEU A 62 16.34 -10.02 13.43
N ASP A 63 16.69 -8.81 13.87
CA ASP A 63 17.90 -8.55 14.65
C ASP A 63 17.92 -9.40 15.94
#